data_AF-A0A6G0VS35-F1
#
_entry.id   AF-A0A6G0VS35-F1
#
_cell.length_a   1.000
_cell.length_b   1.000
_cell.length_c   1.000
_cell.angle_alpha   90.00
_cell.angle_beta   90.00
_cell.angle_gamma   90.00
#
_symmetry.space_group_name_H-M   'P 1'
#
loop_
_entity.id
_entity.type
_entity.pdbx_description
1 polymer ?
#
loop_
_entity_poly.entity_id
_entity_poly.type
_entity_poly.pdbx_seq_one_letter_code
_entity_poly.pdbx_strand_id
1 'polypeptide(L)'
;MQAEINPPVPKLINRPIKWEIFKEKIDKILKPSRKYSNTNDINSGITHLTESIKSAIDLALAPPNYKKSQNYNTPIPFYIQSLIKEKHKARRIWQTHRSPAVKKRLNQLTRRVKWELDNLRYNSYKAYVSKISPNDSSLWIATKRITKQHETIPPLKNGLAKYETNIEKCEIFAQYFERCFTTDDNHTNQNEIIDLEQRNIEDQPI
;
A
#
# COMPACT_ATOMS: atom_id res chain seq x y z
N MET A 1 18.52 -38.70 -3.88
CA MET A 1 19.13 -37.36 -3.71
C MET A 1 18.13 -36.48 -2.99
N GLN A 2 18.33 -36.25 -1.69
CA GLN A 2 17.53 -35.28 -0.93
C GLN A 2 18.09 -33.89 -1.25
N ALA A 3 17.23 -32.97 -1.68
CA ALA A 3 17.60 -31.58 -1.89
C ALA A 3 17.87 -30.94 -0.52
N GLU A 4 19.09 -30.47 -0.30
CA GLU A 4 19.43 -29.66 0.86
C GLU A 4 18.67 -28.34 0.78
N ILE A 5 17.64 -28.19 1.60
CA ILE A 5 16.90 -26.94 1.77
C ILE A 5 17.79 -26.03 2.62
N ASN A 6 18.54 -25.13 1.97
CA ASN A 6 19.30 -24.10 2.68
C ASN A 6 18.35 -23.24 3.53
N PRO A 7 18.70 -22.95 4.80
CA PRO A 7 17.85 -22.14 5.67
C PRO A 7 17.67 -20.74 5.07
N PRO A 8 16.47 -20.14 5.20
CA PRO A 8 16.19 -18.84 4.64
C PRO A 8 17.11 -17.77 5.24
N VAL A 9 17.73 -16.97 4.38
CA VAL A 9 18.63 -15.89 4.80
C VAL A 9 17.88 -14.97 5.78
N PRO A 10 18.39 -14.75 7.00
CA PRO A 10 17.71 -13.96 8.00
C PRO A 10 17.55 -12.52 7.50
N LYS A 11 16.30 -12.04 7.46
CA LYS A 11 15.99 -10.66 7.07
C LYS A 11 16.45 -9.70 8.16
N LEU A 12 17.31 -8.75 7.80
CA LEU A 12 17.83 -7.70 8.69
C LEU A 12 16.71 -6.85 9.32
N ILE A 13 15.64 -6.60 8.57
CA ILE A 13 14.51 -5.79 9.04
C ILE A 13 13.26 -6.69 9.02
N ASN A 14 12.78 -7.05 10.21
CA ASN A 14 11.58 -7.87 10.38
C ASN A 14 10.40 -7.10 11.01
N ARG A 15 10.63 -5.87 11.47
CA ARG A 15 9.67 -5.02 12.20
C ARG A 15 9.79 -3.57 11.71
N PRO A 16 8.76 -2.73 11.89
CA PRO A 16 8.85 -1.32 11.52
C PRO A 16 9.99 -0.65 12.29
N ILE A 17 10.81 0.10 11.56
CA ILE A 17 11.98 0.79 12.08
C ILE A 17 11.67 2.27 12.30
N LYS A 18 12.16 2.83 13.42
CA LYS A 18 12.11 4.27 13.66
C LYS A 18 13.37 4.91 13.06
N TRP A 19 13.24 5.45 11.85
CA TRP A 19 14.37 5.99 11.08
C TRP A 19 15.15 7.11 11.78
N GLU A 20 14.49 7.95 12.57
CA GLU A 20 15.14 9.02 13.34
C GLU A 20 16.12 8.45 14.39
N ILE A 21 15.68 7.42 15.11
CA ILE A 21 16.51 6.73 16.12
C ILE A 21 17.65 6.00 15.42
N PHE A 22 17.37 5.34 14.29
CA PHE A 22 18.41 4.69 13.49
C PHE A 22 19.50 5.67 13.08
N LYS A 23 19.11 6.84 12.55
CA LYS A 23 20.06 7.90 12.14
C LYS A 23 20.92 8.38 13.30
N GLU A 24 20.29 8.70 14.44
CA GLU A 24 21.03 9.16 15.62
C GLU A 24 22.00 8.10 16.16
N LYS A 25 21.60 6.82 16.11
CA LYS A 25 22.41 5.71 16.63
C LYS A 25 23.56 5.36 15.68
N ILE A 26 23.32 5.35 14.37
CA ILE A 26 24.38 5.04 13.42
C ILE A 26 25.46 6.13 13.43
N ASP A 27 25.08 7.40 13.52
CA ASP A 27 26.04 8.51 13.63
C ASP A 27 26.90 8.43 14.91
N LYS A 28 26.36 7.88 16.01
CA LYS A 28 27.10 7.68 17.27
C LYS A 28 28.04 6.47 17.25
N ILE A 29 27.62 5.39 16.61
CA ILE A 29 28.35 4.12 16.60
C ILE A 29 29.43 4.13 15.52
N LEU A 30 29.16 4.77 14.37
CA LEU A 30 30.04 4.76 13.22
C LEU A 30 31.22 5.72 13.44
N LYS A 31 32.29 5.18 14.03
CA LYS A 31 33.58 5.86 14.12
C LYS A 31 34.38 5.58 12.84
N PRO A 32 34.83 6.61 12.11
CA PRO A 32 35.72 6.39 10.98
C PRO A 32 37.06 5.83 11.48
N SER A 33 37.45 4.65 10.99
CA SER A 33 38.80 4.11 11.19
C SER A 33 39.82 5.07 10.58
N ARG A 34 40.90 5.35 11.34
CA ARG A 34 41.80 6.45 11.05
C ARG A 34 42.95 6.13 10.08
N LYS A 35 43.04 4.90 9.55
CA LYS A 35 43.91 4.51 8.41
C LYS A 35 43.74 3.01 8.13
N TYR A 36 43.68 2.64 6.86
CA TYR A 36 43.76 1.24 6.42
C TYR A 36 45.11 1.04 5.75
N SER A 37 46.02 0.30 6.39
CA SER A 37 47.34 -0.01 5.80
C SER A 37 47.47 -1.49 5.47
N ASN A 38 46.75 -2.36 6.19
CA ASN A 38 46.80 -3.80 5.99
C ASN A 38 45.43 -4.35 5.54
N THR A 39 45.43 -5.50 4.87
CA THR A 39 44.20 -6.23 4.49
C THR A 39 43.37 -6.63 5.72
N ASN A 40 44.02 -6.91 6.85
CA ASN A 40 43.35 -7.13 8.13
C ASN A 40 42.60 -5.90 8.62
N ASP A 41 43.15 -4.69 8.46
CA ASP A 41 42.50 -3.45 8.86
C ASP A 41 41.24 -3.19 8.03
N ILE A 42 41.28 -3.56 6.74
CA ILE A 42 40.13 -3.47 5.82
C ILE A 42 39.03 -4.43 6.29
N ASN A 43 39.39 -5.69 6.58
CA ASN A 43 38.44 -6.69 7.07
C ASN A 43 37.82 -6.25 8.41
N SER A 44 38.62 -5.74 9.34
CA SER A 44 38.12 -5.17 10.60
C SER A 44 37.23 -3.95 10.41
N GLY A 45 37.49 -3.12 9.39
CA GLY A 45 36.61 -2.02 9.01
C GLY A 45 35.25 -2.50 8.49
N ILE A 46 35.25 -3.56 7.68
CA ILE A 46 34.02 -4.20 7.16
C ILE A 46 33.23 -4.84 8.31
N THR A 47 33.88 -5.55 9.24
CA THR A 47 33.18 -6.14 10.39
C THR A 47 32.59 -5.04 11.28
N HIS A 48 33.36 -3.98 11.57
CA HIS A 48 32.87 -2.84 12.35
C HIS A 48 31.67 -2.16 11.68
N LEU A 49 31.70 -1.94 10.37
CA LEU A 49 30.59 -1.35 9.63
C LEU A 49 29.34 -2.23 9.68
N THR A 50 29.49 -3.53 9.42
CA THR A 50 28.37 -4.47 9.40
C THR A 50 27.75 -4.66 10.78
N GLU A 51 28.56 -4.71 11.84
CA GLU A 51 28.10 -4.75 13.23
C GLU A 51 27.42 -3.44 13.63
N SER A 52 27.98 -2.29 13.25
CA SER A 52 27.37 -0.98 13.51
C SER A 52 25.99 -0.86 12.90
N ILE A 53 25.81 -1.31 11.65
CA ILE A 53 24.52 -1.30 10.96
C ILE A 53 23.54 -2.25 11.66
N LYS A 54 23.96 -3.48 11.97
CA LYS A 54 23.11 -4.47 12.67
C LYS A 54 22.66 -3.94 14.04
N SER A 55 23.58 -3.44 14.85
CA SER A 55 23.26 -2.88 16.17
C SER A 55 22.37 -1.64 16.09
N ALA A 56 22.60 -0.74 15.13
CA ALA A 56 21.74 0.42 14.93
C ALA A 56 20.31 0.01 14.52
N ILE A 57 20.18 -1.02 13.68
CA ILE A 57 18.88 -1.60 13.30
C ILE A 57 18.21 -2.21 14.52
N ASP A 58 18.87 -3.09 15.27
CA ASP A 58 18.30 -3.77 16.44
C ASP A 58 17.76 -2.79 17.49
N LEU A 59 18.47 -1.68 17.71
CA LEU A 59 18.04 -0.62 18.62
C LEU A 59 16.87 0.23 18.09
N ALA A 60 16.76 0.38 16.76
CA ALA A 60 15.72 1.17 16.12
C ALA A 60 14.46 0.35 15.76
N LEU A 61 14.53 -0.98 15.82
CA LEU A 61 13.39 -1.86 15.61
C LEU A 61 12.35 -1.69 16.71
N ALA A 62 11.07 -1.70 16.31
CA ALA A 62 9.97 -1.74 17.25
C ALA A 62 10.03 -3.01 18.15
N PRO A 63 9.49 -2.96 19.38
CA PRO A 63 9.48 -4.12 20.28
C PRO A 63 8.83 -5.35 19.61
N PRO A 64 9.21 -6.57 20.00
CA PRO A 64 8.76 -7.80 19.34
C PRO A 64 7.23 -7.95 19.32
N ASN A 65 6.54 -7.37 20.30
CA ASN A 65 5.08 -7.34 20.41
C ASN A 65 4.45 -6.05 19.87
N TYR A 66 5.05 -5.41 18.86
CA TYR A 66 4.48 -4.23 18.23
C TYR A 66 3.19 -4.57 17.48
N LYS A 67 2.06 -4.39 18.16
CA LYS A 67 0.76 -4.33 17.51
C LYS A 67 0.67 -2.96 16.84
N LYS A 68 0.71 -2.91 15.50
CA LYS A 68 0.24 -1.72 14.78
C LYS A 68 -1.14 -1.43 15.32
N SER A 69 -1.29 -0.35 16.07
CA SER A 69 -2.60 0.13 16.47
C SER A 69 -3.29 0.51 15.18
N GLN A 70 -4.14 -0.40 14.71
CA GLN A 70 -5.01 -0.22 13.57
C GLN A 70 -6.14 0.76 13.96
N ASN A 71 -5.78 1.93 14.49
CA ASN A 71 -6.71 3.02 14.75
C ASN A 71 -6.85 3.82 13.45
N TYR A 72 -7.43 3.19 12.44
CA TYR A 72 -7.80 3.87 11.18
C TYR A 72 -8.95 4.85 11.36
N ASN A 73 -9.60 4.83 12.52
CA ASN A 73 -10.63 5.78 12.87
C ASN A 73 -9.99 6.91 13.67
N THR A 74 -10.00 8.12 13.11
CA THR A 74 -9.86 9.34 13.89
C THR A 74 -10.68 9.18 15.16
N PRO A 75 -10.04 9.19 16.35
CA PRO A 75 -10.75 8.86 17.58
C PRO A 75 -11.90 9.83 17.74
N ILE A 76 -13.12 9.29 17.80
CA ILE A 76 -14.33 10.06 18.07
C ILE A 76 -14.06 10.91 19.33
N PRO A 77 -14.28 12.23 19.31
CA PRO A 77 -14.04 13.07 20.48
C PRO A 77 -14.71 12.53 21.73
N PHE A 78 -14.04 12.67 22.88
CA PHE A 78 -14.48 12.11 24.16
C PHE A 78 -15.92 12.48 24.51
N TYR A 79 -16.35 13.71 24.21
CA TYR A 79 -17.71 14.18 24.48
C TYR A 79 -18.79 13.43 23.66
N ILE A 80 -18.49 13.00 22.43
CA ILE A 80 -19.44 12.20 21.64
C ILE A 80 -19.48 10.78 22.22
N GLN A 81 -18.34 10.26 22.67
CA GLN A 81 -18.30 8.95 23.33
C GLN A 81 -19.13 8.94 24.62
N SER A 82 -19.07 10.01 25.44
CA SER A 82 -19.90 10.11 26.64
C SER A 82 -21.39 10.15 26.30
N LEU A 83 -21.80 10.90 25.27
CA LEU A 83 -23.18 10.90 24.77
C LEU A 83 -23.65 9.51 24.28
N ILE A 84 -22.78 8.76 23.60
CA ILE A 84 -23.07 7.38 23.19
C ILE A 84 -23.25 6.47 24.40
N LYS A 85 -22.38 6.58 25.42
CA LYS A 85 -22.49 5.82 26.67
C LYS A 85 -23.80 6.12 27.39
N GLU A 86 -24.18 7.39 27.47
CA GLU A 86 -25.47 7.80 28.06
C GLU A 86 -26.67 7.25 27.27
N LYS A 87 -26.61 7.31 25.93
CA LYS A 87 -27.63 6.72 25.06
C LYS A 87 -27.79 5.22 25.34
N HIS A 88 -26.69 4.49 25.46
CA HIS A 88 -26.73 3.06 25.78
C HIS A 88 -27.30 2.79 27.18
N LYS A 89 -26.96 3.61 28.17
CA LYS A 89 -27.54 3.54 29.52
C LYS A 89 -29.06 3.77 29.48
N ALA A 90 -29.52 4.81 28.79
CA ALA A 90 -30.95 5.11 28.62
C ALA A 90 -31.69 3.97 27.90
N ARG A 91 -31.06 3.36 26.88
CA ARG A 91 -31.63 2.19 26.18
C ARG A 91 -31.82 1.01 27.11
N ARG A 92 -30.81 0.69 27.94
CA ARG A 92 -30.89 -0.42 28.90
C ARG A 92 -32.04 -0.21 29.88
N ILE A 93 -32.14 0.97 30.48
CA ILE A 93 -33.21 1.33 31.42
C ILE A 93 -34.60 1.22 30.74
N TRP A 94 -34.72 1.70 29.50
CA TRP A 94 -35.98 1.61 28.77
C TRP A 94 -36.37 0.16 28.43
N GLN A 95 -35.41 -0.68 28.06
CA GLN A 95 -35.69 -2.09 27.76
C GLN A 95 -36.20 -2.84 29.00
N THR A 96 -35.67 -2.53 30.18
CA THR A 96 -36.07 -3.14 31.45
C THR A 96 -37.40 -2.61 31.97
N HIS A 97 -37.58 -1.29 32.04
CA HIS A 97 -38.72 -0.68 32.76
C HIS A 97 -39.81 -0.11 31.85
N ARG A 98 -39.58 -0.06 30.52
CA ARG A 98 -40.51 0.43 29.49
C ARG A 98 -41.16 1.80 29.77
N SER A 99 -40.52 2.64 30.57
CA SER A 99 -41.09 3.93 30.96
C SER A 99 -41.06 4.98 29.83
N PRO A 100 -42.14 5.75 29.63
CA PRO A 100 -42.22 6.78 28.57
C PRO A 100 -41.18 7.90 28.71
N ALA A 101 -40.91 8.33 29.94
CA ALA A 101 -39.92 9.38 30.23
C ALA A 101 -38.51 8.98 29.77
N VAL A 102 -38.11 7.72 30.01
CA VAL A 102 -36.82 7.19 29.57
C VAL A 102 -36.77 7.03 28.05
N LYS A 103 -37.90 6.65 27.40
CA LYS A 103 -37.99 6.63 25.92
C LYS A 103 -37.77 8.03 25.32
N LYS A 104 -38.35 9.08 25.92
CA LYS A 104 -38.15 10.48 25.49
C LYS A 104 -36.67 10.87 25.60
N ARG A 105 -36.02 10.56 26.73
CA ARG A 105 -34.57 10.80 26.93
C ARG A 105 -33.71 10.03 25.92
N LEU A 106 -34.02 8.76 25.67
CA LEU A 106 -33.32 7.94 24.67
C LEU A 106 -33.42 8.55 23.27
N ASN A 107 -34.60 9.02 22.88
CA ASN A 107 -34.81 9.66 21.58
C ASN A 107 -34.04 11.00 21.47
N GLN A 108 -34.03 11.80 22.53
CA GLN A 108 -33.23 13.03 22.60
C GLN A 108 -31.73 12.74 22.44
N LEU A 109 -31.19 11.79 23.21
CA LEU A 109 -29.78 11.38 23.13
C LEU A 109 -29.44 10.80 21.75
N THR A 110 -30.36 10.04 21.15
CA THR A 110 -30.15 9.47 19.81
C THR A 110 -30.05 10.57 18.75
N ARG A 111 -30.94 11.58 18.79
CA ARG A 111 -30.88 12.74 17.90
C ARG A 111 -29.61 13.55 18.13
N ARG A 112 -29.22 13.78 19.39
CA ARG A 112 -28.01 14.52 19.72
C ARG A 112 -26.76 13.83 19.22
N VAL A 113 -26.62 12.53 19.47
CA VAL A 113 -25.48 11.73 18.97
C VAL A 113 -25.40 11.79 17.44
N LYS A 114 -26.54 11.65 16.75
CA LYS A 114 -26.58 11.77 15.28
C LYS A 114 -26.07 13.14 14.82
N TRP A 115 -26.61 14.20 15.41
CA TRP A 115 -26.22 15.57 15.07
C TRP A 115 -24.73 15.84 15.31
N GLU A 116 -24.17 15.41 16.45
CA GLU A 116 -22.74 15.61 16.74
C GLU A 116 -21.83 14.83 15.79
N LEU A 117 -22.22 13.60 15.40
CA LEU A 117 -21.46 12.82 14.42
C LEU A 117 -21.52 13.44 13.02
N ASP A 118 -22.70 13.91 12.61
CA ASP A 118 -22.86 14.60 11.33
C ASP A 118 -22.07 15.91 11.31
N ASN A 119 -22.10 16.68 12.41
CA ASN A 119 -21.33 17.91 12.57
C ASN A 119 -19.82 17.64 12.55
N LEU A 120 -19.35 16.58 13.23
CA LEU A 120 -17.96 16.16 13.19
C LEU A 120 -17.51 15.83 11.75
N ARG A 121 -18.32 15.05 11.02
CA ARG A 121 -18.04 14.69 9.62
C ARG A 121 -18.05 15.92 8.70
N TYR A 122 -18.98 16.83 8.91
CA TYR A 122 -19.04 18.07 8.16
C TYR A 122 -17.81 18.94 8.42
N ASN A 123 -17.43 19.14 9.67
CA ASN A 123 -16.28 19.97 10.03
C ASN A 123 -14.96 19.37 9.56
N SER A 124 -14.80 18.05 9.64
CA SER A 124 -13.60 17.37 9.12
C SER A 124 -13.50 17.51 7.60
N TYR A 125 -14.63 17.36 6.88
CA TYR A 125 -14.67 17.57 5.44
C TYR A 125 -14.45 19.03 5.05
N LYS A 126 -15.03 19.98 5.78
CA LYS A 126 -14.80 21.42 5.59
C LYS A 126 -13.33 21.78 5.75
N ALA A 127 -12.68 21.27 6.80
CA ALA A 127 -11.25 21.47 7.04
C ALA A 127 -10.36 20.76 6.00
N TYR A 128 -10.82 19.65 5.42
CA TYR A 128 -10.17 19.01 4.29
C TYR A 128 -10.25 19.88 3.04
N VAL A 129 -11.45 20.34 2.68
CA VAL A 129 -11.67 21.17 1.49
C VAL A 129 -10.92 22.49 1.57
N SER A 130 -10.85 23.12 2.75
CA SER A 130 -10.09 24.37 2.92
C SER A 130 -8.58 24.23 2.72
N LYS A 131 -8.04 23.01 2.76
CA LYS A 131 -6.61 22.73 2.53
C LYS A 131 -6.31 22.37 1.07
N ILE A 132 -7.32 22.21 0.22
CA ILE A 132 -7.12 21.88 -1.19
C ILE A 132 -6.60 23.13 -1.91
N SER A 133 -5.49 22.96 -2.62
CA SER A 133 -4.88 24.00 -3.47
C SER A 133 -5.14 23.69 -4.94
N PRO A 134 -5.51 24.69 -5.77
CA PRO A 134 -5.70 24.49 -7.21
C PRO A 134 -4.38 24.28 -7.96
N ASN A 135 -3.25 24.66 -7.37
CA ASN A 135 -1.92 24.51 -7.98
C ASN A 135 -1.32 23.11 -7.79
N ASP A 136 -1.93 22.27 -6.93
CA ASP A 136 -1.43 20.95 -6.59
C ASP A 136 -2.36 19.84 -7.11
N SER A 137 -1.85 18.60 -7.16
CA SER A 137 -2.63 17.39 -7.50
C SER A 137 -3.77 17.08 -6.52
N SER A 138 -3.81 17.78 -5.37
CA SER A 138 -4.83 17.62 -4.34
C SER A 138 -6.26 17.85 -4.83
N LEU A 139 -6.46 18.81 -5.74
CA LEU A 139 -7.78 19.11 -6.32
C LEU A 139 -8.28 17.95 -7.17
N TRP A 140 -7.43 17.42 -8.05
CA TRP A 140 -7.75 16.26 -8.89
C TRP A 140 -8.07 15.01 -8.05
N ILE A 141 -7.31 14.77 -6.98
CA ILE A 141 -7.58 13.64 -6.08
C ILE A 141 -8.94 13.82 -5.39
N ALA A 142 -9.28 15.04 -4.98
CA ALA A 142 -10.56 15.34 -4.36
C ALA A 142 -11.73 15.15 -5.33
N THR A 143 -11.62 15.66 -6.56
CA THR A 143 -12.66 15.50 -7.59
C THR A 143 -12.82 14.03 -7.97
N LYS A 144 -11.73 13.30 -8.21
CA LYS A 144 -11.75 11.86 -8.52
C LYS A 144 -12.45 11.04 -7.42
N ARG A 145 -12.21 11.36 -6.13
CA ARG A 145 -12.91 10.72 -5.00
C ARG A 145 -14.42 10.97 -5.01
N ILE A 146 -14.86 12.17 -5.39
CA ILE A 146 -16.28 12.54 -5.43
C ILE A 146 -16.98 11.90 -6.62
N THR A 147 -16.37 11.98 -7.81
CA THR A 147 -16.96 11.46 -9.05
C THR A 147 -16.97 9.94 -9.09
N LYS A 148 -16.12 9.28 -8.28
CA LYS A 148 -15.94 7.81 -8.26
C LYS A 148 -15.71 7.24 -9.67
N GLN A 149 -15.08 8.02 -10.54
CA GLN A 149 -14.76 7.57 -11.89
C GLN A 149 -13.79 6.40 -11.80
N HIS A 150 -14.22 5.27 -12.34
CA HIS A 150 -13.37 4.11 -12.53
C HIS A 150 -12.73 4.22 -13.91
N GLU A 151 -11.41 4.27 -13.95
CA GLU A 151 -10.69 4.16 -15.22
C GLU A 151 -10.82 2.70 -15.68
N THR A 152 -11.52 2.47 -16.78
CA THR A 152 -11.53 1.16 -17.44
C THR A 152 -10.17 0.94 -18.06
N ILE A 153 -9.52 -0.18 -17.75
CA ILE A 153 -8.24 -0.54 -18.36
C ILE A 153 -8.48 -0.63 -19.88
N PRO A 154 -7.80 0.18 -20.70
CA PRO A 154 -8.02 0.15 -22.13
C PRO A 154 -7.71 -1.24 -22.70
N PRO A 155 -8.32 -1.59 -23.84
CA PRO A 155 -8.04 -2.84 -24.54
C PRO A 155 -6.59 -2.83 -25.05
N LEU A 156 -5.92 -3.98 -25.00
CA LEU A 156 -4.59 -4.12 -25.59
C LEU A 156 -4.71 -4.20 -27.11
N LYS A 157 -3.75 -3.60 -27.80
CA LYS A 157 -3.67 -3.62 -29.26
C LYS A 157 -2.38 -4.29 -29.70
N ASN A 158 -2.48 -5.28 -30.57
CA ASN A 158 -1.33 -5.88 -31.27
C ASN A 158 -1.63 -5.84 -32.78
N GLY A 159 -1.13 -4.82 -33.47
CA GLY A 159 -1.52 -4.54 -34.85
C GLY A 159 -3.02 -4.24 -34.99
N LEU A 160 -3.73 -5.03 -35.80
CA LEU A 160 -5.18 -4.95 -35.99
C LEU A 160 -5.98 -5.67 -34.88
N ALA A 161 -5.35 -6.56 -34.11
CA ALA A 161 -6.02 -7.34 -33.07
C ALA A 161 -6.22 -6.51 -31.79
N LYS A 162 -7.42 -6.61 -31.22
CA LYS A 162 -7.85 -5.89 -30.02
C LYS A 162 -8.30 -6.89 -28.95
N TYR A 163 -7.68 -6.83 -27.78
CA TYR A 163 -7.94 -7.73 -26.66
C TYR A 163 -8.60 -6.96 -25.50
N GLU A 164 -9.85 -7.31 -25.20
CA GLU A 164 -10.70 -6.56 -24.28
C GLU A 164 -10.78 -7.27 -22.91
N THR A 165 -10.81 -8.60 -22.90
CA THR A 165 -10.99 -9.38 -21.66
C THR A 165 -9.68 -9.53 -20.88
N ASN A 166 -9.77 -9.66 -19.56
CA ASN A 166 -8.58 -9.82 -18.72
C ASN A 166 -7.81 -11.12 -19.05
N ILE A 167 -8.51 -12.17 -19.47
CA ILE A 167 -7.91 -13.46 -19.82
C ILE A 167 -7.07 -13.32 -21.09
N GLU A 168 -7.65 -12.75 -22.15
CA GLU A 168 -6.94 -12.47 -23.41
C GLU A 168 -5.70 -11.59 -23.16
N LYS A 169 -5.83 -10.56 -22.30
CA LYS A 169 -4.70 -9.70 -21.95
C LYS A 169 -3.57 -10.49 -21.28
N CYS A 170 -3.90 -11.38 -20.34
CA CYS A 170 -2.92 -12.23 -19.68
C CYS A 170 -2.21 -13.18 -20.65
N GLU A 171 -2.95 -13.79 -21.59
CA GLU A 171 -2.39 -14.71 -22.59
C GLU A 171 -1.41 -13.99 -23.53
N ILE A 172 -1.76 -12.80 -24.02
CA ILE A 172 -0.86 -12.00 -24.87
C ILE A 172 0.39 -11.56 -24.11
N PHE A 173 0.26 -11.16 -22.84
CA PHE A 173 1.43 -10.86 -22.02
C PHE A 173 2.31 -12.09 -21.83
N ALA A 174 1.72 -13.27 -21.58
CA ALA A 174 2.48 -14.51 -21.43
C ALA A 174 3.27 -14.83 -22.70
N GLN A 175 2.64 -14.78 -23.88
CA GLN A 175 3.29 -15.00 -25.17
C GLN A 175 4.40 -13.96 -25.45
N TYR A 176 4.14 -12.70 -25.14
CA TYR A 176 5.14 -11.64 -25.30
C TYR A 176 6.36 -11.87 -24.41
N PHE A 177 6.14 -12.20 -23.14
CA PHE A 177 7.24 -12.48 -22.21
C PHE A 177 7.99 -13.75 -22.58
N GLU A 178 7.29 -14.81 -22.98
CA GLU A 178 7.92 -16.03 -23.50
C GLU A 178 8.88 -15.69 -24.64
N ARG A 179 8.41 -14.93 -25.65
CA ARG A 179 9.25 -14.47 -26.75
C ARG A 179 10.44 -13.61 -26.30
N CYS A 180 10.25 -12.71 -25.33
CA CYS A 180 11.33 -11.85 -24.84
C CYS A 180 12.38 -12.60 -24.00
N PHE A 181 12.02 -13.72 -23.38
CA PHE A 181 12.89 -14.47 -22.46
C PHE A 181 13.39 -15.80 -23.03
N THR A 182 12.93 -16.22 -24.20
CA THR A 182 13.58 -17.28 -24.98
C THR A 182 14.81 -16.70 -25.70
N THR A 183 16.01 -17.14 -25.32
CA THR A 183 17.27 -16.79 -26.02
C THR A 183 17.37 -17.54 -27.35
N ASP A 184 17.91 -16.88 -28.37
CA ASP A 184 18.04 -17.31 -29.78
C ASP A 184 18.91 -18.56 -30.04
N ASP A 185 18.78 -19.65 -29.28
CA ASP A 185 19.36 -20.94 -29.68
C ASP A 185 18.38 -21.80 -30.51
N ASN A 186 17.14 -21.33 -30.74
CA ASN A 186 16.11 -22.02 -31.53
C ASN A 186 15.31 -21.07 -32.45
N HIS A 187 15.95 -20.07 -33.08
CA HIS A 187 15.28 -19.25 -34.08
C HIS A 187 15.36 -19.87 -35.48
N THR A 188 14.30 -20.59 -35.88
CA THR A 188 13.86 -20.52 -37.27
C THR A 188 13.05 -19.24 -37.40
N ASN A 189 13.57 -18.30 -38.20
CA ASN A 189 13.01 -16.98 -38.47
C ASN A 189 11.50 -17.03 -38.80
N GLN A 190 10.64 -16.67 -37.85
CA GLN A 190 9.21 -16.46 -38.10
C GLN A 190 8.92 -15.15 -38.87
N ASN A 191 9.95 -14.36 -39.19
CA ASN A 191 9.79 -13.14 -39.99
C ASN A 191 9.54 -13.42 -41.48
N GLU A 192 9.72 -14.66 -41.98
CA GLU A 192 9.39 -15.00 -43.38
C GLU A 192 7.90 -15.34 -43.59
N ILE A 193 7.14 -15.64 -42.53
CA ILE A 193 5.73 -16.09 -42.68
C ILE A 193 4.79 -14.90 -42.95
N ILE A 194 5.10 -13.71 -42.41
CA ILE A 194 4.27 -12.51 -42.56
C ILE A 194 4.40 -11.91 -43.99
N ASP A 195 5.56 -12.06 -44.63
CA ASP A 195 5.82 -11.56 -46.00
C ASP A 195 5.34 -12.52 -47.12
N LEU A 196 4.95 -13.76 -46.78
CA LEU A 196 4.41 -14.73 -47.72
C LEU A 196 2.88 -14.68 -47.81
N GLU A 197 2.19 -14.36 -46.71
CA GLU A 197 0.73 -14.18 -46.73
C GLU A 197 0.29 -12.89 -47.43
N GLN A 198 1.12 -11.84 -47.44
CA GLN A 198 0.82 -10.59 -48.16
C GLN A 198 1.00 -10.71 -49.68
N ARG A 199 1.92 -11.55 -50.16
CA ARG A 199 2.14 -11.79 -51.61
C ARG A 199 1.08 -12.70 -52.25
N ASN A 200 0.49 -13.61 -51.50
CA ASN A 200 -0.54 -14.53 -52.03
C ASN A 200 -1.93 -13.88 -52.22
N ILE A 201 -2.12 -12.63 -51.80
CA ILE A 201 -3.39 -11.89 -51.95
C ILE A 201 -3.37 -10.99 -53.20
N GLU A 202 -2.20 -10.62 -53.74
CA GLU A 202 -2.09 -9.73 -54.91
C GLU A 202 -2.16 -10.46 -56.28
N ASP A 203 -2.03 -11.79 -56.33
CA ASP A 203 -1.91 -12.56 -57.59
C ASP A 203 -3.18 -13.32 -58.04
N GLN A 204 -4.37 -12.92 -57.59
CA GLN A 204 -5.63 -13.49 -58.11
C GLN A 204 -6.25 -12.57 -59.18
N PRO A 205 -6.41 -12.99 -60.45
CA PRO A 205 -7.06 -12.19 -61.47
C PRO A 205 -8.58 -12.12 -61.26
N ILE A 206 -9.15 -10.99 -61.72
CA ILE A 206 -10.57 -10.57 -61.65
C ILE A 206 -11.54 -11.65 -62.09
#